data_AF-A0A1G1ND59-F1
#
_entry.id   AF-A0A1G1ND59-F1
#
_cell.length_a   1.000
_cell.length_b   1.000
_cell.length_c   1.000
_cell.angle_alpha   90.00
_cell.angle_beta   90.00
_cell.angle_gamma   90.00
#
_symmetry.space_group_name_H-M   'P 1'
#
loop_
_entity.id
_entity.type
_entity.pdbx_description
1 polymer ?
#
loop_
_entity_poly.entity_id
_entity_poly.type
_entity_poly.pdbx_seq_one_letter_code
_entity_poly.pdbx_strand_id
1 'polypeptide(L)'
;MKSNSLGLQILWWAEIVVGARALLFLIPVMISKWQVRSLSPSALEDWFLWVAMFVSVLYFLIGVVSLFGHKLWRVFHAVAMVIVLLLTLGLWNISSQQQVSLPLFYLLPAVGALCLTAAVYSIKVKMQRV
;
A
#
# COMPACT_ATOMS: atom_id res chain seq x y z
N MET A 1 -1.46 23.43 20.78
CA MET A 1 -1.72 22.28 19.90
C MET A 1 -2.22 21.13 20.76
N LYS A 2 -3.37 20.52 20.46
CA LYS A 2 -3.81 19.30 21.19
C LYS A 2 -2.74 18.23 20.95
N SER A 3 -2.10 17.75 22.02
CA SER A 3 -1.14 16.65 21.96
C SER A 3 -1.86 15.40 21.47
N ASN A 4 -1.48 14.89 20.30
CA ASN A 4 -1.98 13.61 19.82
C ASN A 4 -1.59 12.51 20.81
N SER A 5 -2.44 11.50 21.00
CA SER A 5 -2.12 10.38 21.88
C SER A 5 -0.86 9.66 21.40
N LEU A 6 -0.05 9.17 22.34
CA LEU A 6 1.21 8.48 22.05
C LEU A 6 1.00 7.28 21.11
N GLY A 7 -0.12 6.56 21.25
CA GLY A 7 -0.50 5.46 20.34
C GLY A 7 -0.76 5.91 18.90
N LEU A 8 -1.34 7.10 18.69
CA LEU A 8 -1.57 7.64 17.34
C LEU A 8 -0.26 8.04 16.67
N GLN A 9 0.69 8.58 17.44
CA GLN A 9 2.02 8.93 16.95
C GLN A 9 2.81 7.68 16.54
N ILE A 10 2.77 6.61 17.36
CA ILE A 10 3.39 5.31 17.02
C ILE A 10 2.82 4.77 15.70
N LEU A 11 1.50 4.85 15.52
CA LEU A 11 0.84 4.35 14.31
C LEU A 11 1.28 5.11 13.05
N TRP A 12 1.48 6.42 13.13
CA TRP A 12 2.02 7.22 12.02
C TRP A 12 3.47 6.87 11.72
N TRP A 13 4.30 6.75 12.75
CA TRP A 13 5.69 6.32 12.59
C TRP A 13 5.81 4.92 12.00
N ALA A 14 4.94 3.99 12.38
CA ALA A 14 4.91 2.65 11.82
C ALA A 14 4.65 2.66 10.31
N GLU A 15 3.72 3.49 9.82
CA GLU A 15 3.46 3.62 8.37
C GLU A 15 4.66 4.17 7.60
N ILE A 16 5.35 5.17 8.18
CA ILE A 16 6.58 5.73 7.60
C ILE A 16 7.67 4.67 7.52
N VAL A 17 7.93 3.97 8.64
CA VAL A 17 9.01 2.97 8.71
C VAL A 17 8.74 1.80 7.77
N VAL A 18 7.51 1.28 7.74
CA VAL A 18 7.12 0.18 6.87
C VAL A 18 7.20 0.61 5.40
N GLY A 19 6.63 1.77 5.06
CA GLY A 19 6.69 2.31 3.71
C GLY A 19 8.13 2.55 3.24
N ALA A 20 8.94 3.21 4.05
CA ALA A 20 10.35 3.47 3.74
C ALA A 20 11.14 2.17 3.55
N ARG A 21 10.96 1.17 4.43
CA ARG A 21 11.63 -0.12 4.32
C ARG A 21 11.25 -0.84 3.03
N ALA A 22 9.98 -0.86 2.67
CA ALA A 22 9.52 -1.45 1.42
C ALA A 22 10.11 -0.73 0.21
N LEU A 23 10.14 0.61 0.21
CA LEU A 23 10.75 1.42 -0.85
C LEU A 23 12.25 1.17 -1.00
N LEU A 24 13.00 1.07 0.11
CA LEU A 24 14.43 0.74 0.10
C LEU A 24 14.72 -0.62 -0.54
N PHE A 25 13.77 -1.55 -0.49
CA PHE A 25 13.90 -2.86 -1.13
C PHE A 25 13.41 -2.85 -2.59
N LEU A 26 12.30 -2.16 -2.85
CA LEU A 26 11.64 -2.16 -4.16
C LEU A 26 12.34 -1.25 -5.17
N ILE A 27 12.83 -0.08 -4.76
CA ILE A 27 13.51 0.87 -5.67
C ILE A 27 14.72 0.21 -6.36
N PRO A 28 15.66 -0.44 -5.64
CA PRO A 28 16.78 -1.11 -6.30
C PRO A 28 16.36 -2.23 -7.26
N VAL A 29 15.33 -3.01 -6.88
CA VAL A 29 14.80 -4.09 -7.74
C VAL A 29 14.21 -3.52 -9.03
N MET A 30 13.43 -2.45 -8.93
CA MET A 30 12.84 -1.76 -10.08
C MET A 30 13.93 -1.16 -10.99
N ILE A 31 14.94 -0.52 -10.42
CA ILE A 31 16.08 0.02 -11.19
C ILE A 31 16.83 -1.10 -11.90
N SER A 32 17.11 -2.21 -11.21
CA SER A 32 17.80 -3.36 -11.78
C SER A 32 17.03 -3.96 -12.95
N LYS A 33 15.73 -4.26 -12.79
CA LYS A 33 14.91 -4.80 -13.89
C LYS A 33 14.75 -3.80 -15.05
N TRP A 34 14.71 -2.49 -14.76
CA TRP A 34 14.69 -1.46 -15.79
C TRP A 34 15.97 -1.43 -16.63
N GLN A 35 17.14 -1.52 -15.98
CA GLN A 35 18.44 -1.52 -16.65
C GLN A 35 18.61 -2.69 -17.63
N VAL A 36 18.06 -3.85 -17.31
CA VAL A 36 18.13 -5.05 -18.17
C VAL A 36 16.93 -5.14 -19.15
N ARG A 37 16.06 -4.11 -19.19
CA ARG A 37 14.83 -4.05 -20.00
C ARG A 37 13.92 -5.27 -19.80
N SER A 38 13.93 -5.84 -18.60
CA SER A 38 13.16 -7.03 -18.25
C SER A 38 11.82 -6.69 -17.59
N LEU A 39 11.48 -5.40 -17.46
CA LEU A 39 10.18 -4.96 -16.94
C LEU A 39 9.12 -5.06 -18.04
N SER A 40 8.18 -5.98 -17.85
CA SER A 40 7.00 -6.12 -18.71
C SER A 40 5.71 -5.89 -17.93
N PRO A 41 4.85 -4.93 -18.33
CA PRO A 41 3.56 -4.71 -17.67
C PRO A 41 2.56 -5.87 -17.87
N SER A 42 2.85 -6.80 -18.78
CA SER A 42 2.05 -8.01 -18.99
C SER A 42 2.53 -9.22 -18.17
N ALA A 43 3.71 -9.13 -17.53
CA ALA A 43 4.21 -10.16 -16.65
C ALA A 43 3.63 -9.99 -15.24
N LEU A 44 3.07 -11.07 -14.69
CA LEU A 44 2.35 -11.07 -13.42
C LEU A 44 3.27 -10.67 -12.24
N GLU A 45 4.53 -11.11 -12.27
CA GLU A 45 5.54 -10.75 -11.27
C GLU A 45 5.90 -9.26 -11.29
N ASP A 46 6.08 -8.68 -12.48
CA ASP A 46 6.40 -7.26 -12.64
C ASP A 46 5.23 -6.37 -12.27
N TRP A 47 4.01 -6.85 -12.55
CA TRP A 47 2.79 -6.21 -12.09
C TRP A 47 2.75 -6.16 -10.55
N PHE A 48 3.08 -7.25 -9.85
CA PHE A 48 3.17 -7.25 -8.39
C PHE A 48 4.23 -6.28 -7.86
N LEU A 49 5.39 -6.19 -8.53
CA LEU A 49 6.44 -5.22 -8.17
C LEU A 49 5.95 -3.78 -8.30
N TRP A 50 5.25 -3.45 -9.40
CA TRP A 50 4.65 -2.13 -9.60
C TRP A 50 3.61 -1.79 -8.54
N VAL A 51 2.73 -2.74 -8.22
CA VAL A 51 1.72 -2.60 -7.16
C VAL A 51 2.37 -2.36 -5.81
N ALA A 52 3.33 -3.20 -5.43
CA ALA A 52 4.02 -3.09 -4.16
C ALA A 52 4.74 -1.73 -4.05
N MET A 53 5.37 -1.28 -5.14
CA MET A 53 6.06 0.02 -5.20
C MET A 53 5.07 1.15 -4.97
N PHE A 54 3.94 1.16 -5.69
CA PHE A 54 2.95 2.23 -5.59
C PHE A 54 2.28 2.28 -4.21
N VAL A 55 1.89 1.12 -3.66
CA VAL A 55 1.32 1.03 -2.31
C VAL A 55 2.32 1.51 -1.25
N SER A 56 3.60 1.16 -1.38
CA SER A 56 4.64 1.60 -0.44
C SER A 56 4.85 3.11 -0.46
N VAL A 57 4.83 3.74 -1.65
CA VAL A 57 4.89 5.21 -1.79
C VAL A 57 3.70 5.85 -1.09
N LEU A 58 2.48 5.36 -1.34
CA LEU A 58 1.28 5.89 -0.73
C LEU A 58 1.33 5.80 0.80
N TYR A 59 1.67 4.63 1.35
CA TYR A 59 1.77 4.43 2.79
C TYR A 59 2.81 5.36 3.44
N PHE A 60 3.96 5.53 2.80
CA PHE A 60 4.99 6.46 3.25
C PHE A 60 4.46 7.90 3.27
N LEU A 61 3.83 8.35 2.19
CA LEU A 61 3.25 9.70 2.09
C LEU A 61 2.11 9.90 3.11
N ILE A 62 1.26 8.91 3.34
CA ILE A 62 0.21 8.96 4.36
C ILE A 62 0.81 9.17 5.75
N GLY A 63 1.84 8.41 6.10
CA GLY A 63 2.52 8.54 7.37
C GLY A 63 3.13 9.95 7.55
N VAL A 64 3.84 10.43 6.53
CA VAL A 64 4.43 11.78 6.53
C VAL A 64 3.36 12.87 6.67
N VAL A 65 2.28 12.82 5.87
CA VAL A 65 1.18 13.79 5.93
C VAL A 65 0.46 13.74 7.27
N SER A 66 0.35 12.56 7.88
CA SER A 66 -0.28 12.38 9.19
C SER A 66 0.49 13.11 10.30
N LEU A 67 1.83 13.20 10.22
CA LEU A 67 2.66 13.96 11.16
C LEU A 67 2.36 15.47 11.14
N PHE A 68 2.00 16.03 9.99
CA PHE A 68 1.66 17.44 9.85
C PHE A 68 0.28 17.81 10.45
N GLY A 69 -0.46 16.85 11.00
CA GLY A 69 -1.76 17.08 11.64
C GLY A 69 -2.88 17.45 10.67
N HIS A 70 -2.61 17.41 9.36
CA HIS A 70 -3.59 17.75 8.32
C HIS A 70 -4.56 16.58 8.10
N LYS A 71 -5.87 16.85 8.01
CA LYS A 71 -6.89 15.83 7.73
C LYS A 71 -6.76 15.17 6.34
N LEU A 72 -5.81 15.62 5.50
CA LEU A 72 -5.51 15.05 4.18
C LEU A 72 -5.14 13.56 4.25
N TRP A 73 -4.59 13.07 5.37
CA TRP A 73 -4.29 11.64 5.54
C TRP A 73 -5.52 10.75 5.29
N ARG A 74 -6.73 11.25 5.56
CA ARG A 74 -7.99 10.51 5.30
C ARG A 74 -8.23 10.31 3.82
N VAL A 75 -7.96 11.36 3.02
CA VAL A 75 -8.08 11.32 1.56
C VAL A 75 -7.04 10.35 1.02
N PHE A 76 -5.80 10.42 1.48
CA PHE A 76 -4.74 9.51 1.04
C PHE A 76 -5.02 8.05 1.40
N HIS A 77 -5.55 7.75 2.59
CA HIS A 77 -6.00 6.39 2.92
C HIS A 77 -7.17 5.92 2.05
N ALA A 78 -8.15 6.78 1.76
CA ALA A 78 -9.25 6.43 0.87
C ALA A 78 -8.76 6.13 -0.55
N VAL A 79 -7.86 6.95 -1.08
CA VAL A 79 -7.20 6.72 -2.36
C VAL A 79 -6.40 5.42 -2.34
N ALA A 80 -5.64 5.14 -1.28
CA ALA A 80 -4.91 3.89 -1.14
C ALA A 80 -5.83 2.66 -1.14
N MET A 81 -6.96 2.71 -0.43
CA MET A 81 -7.95 1.63 -0.44
C MET A 81 -8.54 1.39 -1.84
N VAL A 82 -8.91 2.45 -2.55
CA VAL A 82 -9.41 2.35 -3.93
C VAL A 82 -8.36 1.74 -4.85
N ILE A 83 -7.11 2.15 -4.71
CA ILE A 83 -6.02 1.65 -5.55
C ILE A 83 -5.74 0.18 -5.24
N VAL A 84 -5.67 -0.23 -3.98
CA VAL A 84 -5.51 -1.66 -3.62
C VAL A 84 -6.69 -2.49 -4.16
N LEU A 85 -7.92 -1.96 -4.13
CA LEU A 85 -9.09 -2.63 -4.71
C LEU A 85 -8.96 -2.79 -6.24
N LEU A 86 -8.65 -1.70 -6.95
CA LEU A 86 -8.47 -1.71 -8.40
C LEU A 86 -7.34 -2.66 -8.82
N LEU A 87 -6.26 -2.70 -8.05
CA LEU A 87 -5.14 -3.61 -8.26
C LEU A 87 -5.60 -5.05 -8.04
N THR A 88 -6.31 -5.35 -6.95
CA THR A 88 -6.85 -6.70 -6.70
C THR A 88 -7.76 -7.17 -7.84
N LEU A 89 -8.61 -6.28 -8.36
CA LEU A 89 -9.45 -6.56 -9.54
C LEU A 89 -8.64 -6.75 -10.82
N GLY A 90 -7.58 -5.95 -11.02
CA GLY A 90 -6.65 -6.10 -12.14
C GLY A 90 -5.94 -7.45 -12.13
N LEU A 91 -5.48 -7.91 -10.97
CA LEU A 91 -4.87 -9.21 -10.80
C LEU A 91 -5.85 -10.34 -11.13
N TRP A 92 -7.10 -10.23 -10.66
CA TRP A 92 -8.17 -11.18 -10.97
C TRP A 92 -8.41 -11.26 -12.48
N ASN A 93 -8.47 -10.12 -13.16
CA ASN A 93 -8.67 -10.07 -14.61
C ASN A 93 -7.51 -10.72 -15.38
N ILE A 94 -6.26 -10.40 -15.03
CA ILE A 94 -5.07 -11.01 -15.65
C ILE A 94 -5.04 -12.54 -15.44
N SER A 95 -5.38 -13.00 -14.23
CA SER A 95 -5.53 -14.44 -13.93
C SER A 95 -6.51 -15.12 -14.87
N SER A 96 -7.69 -14.53 -15.05
CA SER A 96 -8.76 -15.12 -15.84
C SER A 96 -8.42 -15.17 -17.33
N GLN A 97 -7.69 -14.17 -17.84
CA GLN A 97 -7.30 -14.09 -19.24
C GLN A 97 -6.14 -15.01 -19.60
N GLN A 98 -5.16 -15.19 -18.70
CA GLN A 98 -4.00 -16.05 -18.96
C GLN A 98 -4.29 -17.55 -18.74
N GLN A 99 -5.51 -17.94 -18.35
CA GLN A 99 -5.87 -19.31 -17.92
C GLN A 99 -4.91 -19.88 -16.85
N VAL A 100 -4.18 -18.99 -16.16
CA VAL A 100 -3.37 -19.36 -15.02
C VAL A 100 -4.33 -19.45 -13.86
N SER A 101 -4.53 -20.67 -13.35
CA SER A 101 -5.19 -20.87 -12.06
C SER A 101 -4.32 -20.21 -10.99
N LEU A 102 -4.53 -18.93 -10.70
CA LEU A 102 -3.90 -18.29 -9.54
C LEU A 102 -4.48 -18.98 -8.31
N PRO A 103 -3.67 -19.70 -7.52
CA PRO A 103 -4.14 -20.20 -6.25
C PRO A 103 -4.70 -19.03 -5.45
N LEU A 104 -5.88 -19.19 -4.83
CA LEU A 104 -6.50 -18.21 -3.94
C LEU A 104 -5.52 -17.60 -2.92
N PHE A 105 -4.48 -18.36 -2.56
CA PHE A 105 -3.37 -17.92 -1.73
C PHE A 105 -2.60 -16.69 -2.24
N TYR A 106 -2.55 -16.42 -3.55
CA TYR A 106 -1.90 -15.22 -4.08
C TYR A 106 -2.74 -13.95 -3.95
N LEU A 107 -4.06 -14.08 -3.73
CA LEU A 107 -4.96 -12.95 -3.46
C LEU A 107 -5.04 -12.63 -1.96
N LEU A 108 -4.72 -13.59 -1.09
CA LEU A 108 -4.74 -13.40 0.36
C LEU A 108 -3.90 -12.19 0.84
N PRO A 109 -2.67 -11.93 0.33
CA PRO A 109 -1.92 -10.76 0.73
C PRO A 109 -2.61 -9.44 0.36
N ALA A 110 -3.26 -9.38 -0.81
CA ALA A 110 -3.95 -8.18 -1.28
C ALA A 110 -5.23 -7.92 -0.48
N VAL A 111 -6.05 -8.94 -0.27
CA VAL A 111 -7.26 -8.86 0.57
C VAL A 111 -6.88 -8.54 2.02
N GLY A 112 -5.84 -9.18 2.55
CA GLY A 112 -5.31 -8.91 3.88
C GLY A 112 -4.83 -7.47 4.02
N ALA A 113 -4.08 -6.95 3.05
CA ALA A 113 -3.67 -5.54 3.03
C ALA A 113 -4.88 -4.59 3.02
N LEU A 114 -5.92 -4.90 2.25
CA LEU A 114 -7.16 -4.12 2.18
C LEU A 114 -7.87 -4.08 3.54
N CYS A 115 -8.07 -5.24 4.18
CA CYS A 115 -8.65 -5.36 5.51
C CYS A 115 -7.82 -4.61 6.57
N LEU A 116 -6.49 -4.76 6.54
CA LEU A 116 -5.59 -4.09 7.47
C LEU A 116 -5.65 -2.57 7.30
N THR A 117 -5.65 -2.08 6.05
CA THR A 117 -5.78 -0.65 5.72
C THR A 117 -7.10 -0.09 6.28
N ALA A 118 -8.20 -0.80 6.08
CA ALA A 118 -9.53 -0.40 6.56
C ALA A 118 -9.62 -0.40 8.10
N ALA A 119 -8.98 -1.38 8.76
CA ALA A 119 -8.90 -1.45 10.20
C ALA A 119 -8.08 -0.28 10.78
N VAL A 120 -6.90 -0.01 10.23
CA VAL A 120 -6.03 1.11 10.63
C VAL A 120 -6.75 2.45 10.45
N TYR A 121 -7.43 2.64 9.32
CA TYR A 121 -8.25 3.82 9.07
C TYR A 121 -9.33 4.00 10.15
N SER A 122 -10.11 2.94 10.41
CA SER A 122 -11.18 2.94 11.42
C SER A 122 -10.66 3.28 12.83
N ILE A 123 -9.53 2.70 13.22
CA ILE A 123 -8.88 2.96 14.52
C ILE A 123 -8.44 4.42 14.63
N LYS A 124 -7.76 4.96 13.62
CA LYS A 124 -7.31 6.36 13.59
C LYS A 124 -8.48 7.34 13.69
N VAL A 125 -9.55 7.09 12.94
CA VAL A 125 -10.75 7.94 12.98
C VAL A 125 -11.38 7.92 14.38
N LYS A 126 -11.46 6.76 15.02
CA LYS A 126 -11.99 6.62 16.39
C LYS A 126 -11.12 7.36 17.41
N MET A 127 -9.79 7.18 17.36
CA MET A 127 -8.84 7.81 18.29
C MET A 127 -8.76 9.33 18.18
N GLN A 128 -9.13 9.92 17.02
CA GLN A 128 -9.22 11.39 16.89
C GLN A 128 -10.53 12.00 17.42
N ARG A 129 -11.57 11.19 17.65
CA ARG A 129 -12.86 11.66 18.17
C ARG A 129 -12.92 11.67 19.70
N VAL A 130 -12.05 10.90 20.36
CA VAL A 130 -11.85 10.87 21.82
C VAL A 130 -10.85 11.95 22.21
#